data_AF-A0A6P1JAC8-F1
#
_entry.id   AF-A0A6P1JAC8-F1
#
_cell.length_a   1.000
_cell.length_b   1.000
_cell.length_c   1.000
_cell.angle_alpha   90.00
_cell.angle_beta   90.00
_cell.angle_gamma   90.00
#
_symmetry.space_group_name_H-M   'P 1'
#
loop_
_entity.id
_entity.type
_entity.pdbx_description
1 polymer ?
#
loop_
_entity_poly.entity_id
_entity_poly.type
_entity_poly.pdbx_seq_one_letter_code
_entity_poly.pdbx_strand_id
1 'polypeptide(L)'
;MKLVFDVYTHSAKGQWGFSASGPEVWTAEIKPGKALKLDRVEAITLGGLLTKRVRMGYVRATRTKYLHQTLTPEGDVYGEFSEVHPDVLSPDGSELVLMATKSLSDDLSALTAAWETKLQMVSVLSEQAAVWLKRQELAKQYFTAHATHPAFALVLADWAMENKQIVLCQKGAVPTTKPMNDPLAWKKFLSEWFKEETVQRAMEQLSWSLRDAMLAPVMRQPENINESGDAQGWNAEAGLAAF
;
A
#
# COMPACT_ATOMS: atom_id res chain seq x y z
N MET A 1 4.06 -3.80 11.91
CA MET A 1 4.38 -2.36 12.07
C MET A 1 5.22 -1.92 10.88
N LYS A 2 4.76 -0.96 10.07
CA LYS A 2 5.40 -0.57 8.80
C LYS A 2 6.23 0.70 8.99
N LEU A 3 7.45 0.53 9.47
CA LEU A 3 8.43 1.62 9.64
C LEU A 3 9.56 1.44 8.64
N VAL A 4 10.09 2.57 8.17
CA VAL A 4 11.30 2.63 7.36
C VAL A 4 12.48 2.83 8.29
N PHE A 5 13.46 1.94 8.21
CA PHE A 5 14.63 1.91 9.07
C PHE A 5 15.89 2.35 8.32
N ASP A 6 16.71 3.15 8.98
CA ASP A 6 18.12 3.27 8.67
C ASP A 6 18.84 2.01 9.16
N VAL A 7 19.31 1.19 8.23
CA VAL A 7 19.88 -0.12 8.55
C VAL A 7 21.39 -0.08 8.56
N TYR A 8 21.98 -0.77 9.52
CA TYR A 8 23.38 -1.04 9.65
C TYR A 8 23.61 -2.55 9.69
N THR A 9 24.61 -3.01 8.98
CA THR A 9 24.90 -4.43 8.78
C THR A 9 26.27 -4.80 9.31
N HIS A 10 26.39 -5.98 9.90
CA HIS A 10 27.65 -6.56 10.36
C HIS A 10 27.68 -8.04 9.98
N SER A 11 28.73 -8.49 9.29
CA SER A 11 28.86 -9.85 8.75
C SER A 11 28.61 -10.97 9.78
N ALA A 12 29.18 -10.85 10.98
CA ALA A 12 29.02 -11.85 12.05
C ALA A 12 27.86 -11.61 13.05
N LYS A 13 27.34 -10.38 13.16
CA LYS A 13 26.37 -10.00 14.22
C LYS A 13 24.95 -9.75 13.70
N GLY A 14 24.76 -9.78 12.38
CA GLY A 14 23.47 -9.57 11.74
C GLY A 14 23.22 -8.10 11.41
N GLN A 15 21.98 -7.66 11.57
CA GLN A 15 21.53 -6.33 11.15
C GLN A 15 20.94 -5.58 12.35
N TRP A 16 21.13 -4.28 12.38
CA TRP A 16 20.52 -3.39 13.34
C TRP A 16 20.00 -2.17 12.61
N GLY A 17 18.81 -1.70 12.92
CA GLY A 17 18.28 -0.47 12.34
C GLY A 17 17.50 0.33 13.35
N PHE A 18 17.30 1.60 13.04
CA PHE A 18 16.40 2.45 13.79
C PHE A 18 15.46 3.22 12.86
N SER A 19 14.31 3.61 13.40
CA SER A 19 13.31 4.42 12.72
C SER A 19 12.80 5.47 13.71
N ALA A 20 13.05 6.74 13.39
CA ALA A 20 12.53 7.85 14.17
C ALA A 20 11.08 8.12 13.77
N SER A 21 10.18 8.19 14.76
CA SER A 21 8.77 8.49 14.53
C SER A 21 8.29 9.47 15.61
N GLY A 22 8.61 10.76 15.43
CA GLY A 22 8.29 11.80 16.40
C GLY A 22 9.23 11.76 17.62
N PRO A 23 8.73 11.85 18.87
CA PRO A 23 9.57 11.87 20.08
C PRO A 23 10.20 10.52 20.43
N GLU A 24 9.83 9.47 19.71
CA GLU A 24 10.16 8.09 20.05
C GLU A 24 10.82 7.38 18.87
N VAL A 25 11.80 6.55 19.19
CA VAL A 25 12.61 5.85 18.21
C VAL A 25 12.39 4.36 18.38
N TRP A 26 12.11 3.70 17.27
CA TRP A 26 12.07 2.24 17.21
C TRP A 26 13.42 1.73 16.80
N THR A 27 13.93 0.74 17.51
CA THR A 27 15.17 0.04 17.17
C THR A 27 14.87 -1.44 16.93
N ALA A 28 15.44 -1.99 15.88
CA ALA A 28 15.27 -3.38 15.50
C ALA A 28 16.63 -4.04 15.35
N GLU A 29 16.83 -5.18 16.00
CA GLU A 29 18.02 -6.01 15.88
C GLU A 29 17.63 -7.38 15.34
N ILE A 30 18.25 -7.78 14.24
CA ILE A 30 18.07 -9.08 13.60
C ILE A 30 19.38 -9.84 13.72
N LYS A 31 19.38 -10.90 14.52
CA LYS A 31 20.55 -11.78 14.69
C LYS A 31 20.81 -12.60 13.42
N PRO A 32 22.00 -13.22 13.24
CA PRO A 32 22.29 -14.07 12.07
C PRO A 32 21.27 -15.20 11.84
N GLY A 33 20.65 -15.72 12.89
CA GLY A 33 19.54 -16.69 12.82
C GLY A 33 18.15 -16.06 12.61
N LYS A 34 18.07 -14.85 12.05
CA LYS A 34 16.86 -14.04 11.81
C LYS A 34 16.03 -13.65 13.04
N ALA A 35 16.38 -14.09 14.25
CA ALA A 35 15.65 -13.73 15.47
C ALA A 35 15.58 -12.20 15.62
N LEU A 36 14.35 -11.68 15.73
CA LEU A 36 14.07 -10.25 15.82
C LEU A 36 13.95 -9.82 17.27
N LYS A 37 14.64 -8.74 17.62
CA LYS A 37 14.39 -7.94 18.82
C LYS A 37 13.94 -6.55 18.39
N LEU A 38 12.75 -6.15 18.81
CA LEU A 38 12.19 -4.84 18.52
C LEU A 38 11.98 -4.09 19.83
N ASP A 39 12.65 -2.96 20.00
CA ASP A 39 12.59 -2.14 21.21
C ASP A 39 12.18 -0.70 20.86
N ARG A 40 11.44 -0.06 21.76
CA ARG A 40 11.08 1.35 21.69
C ARG A 40 11.92 2.12 22.70
N VAL A 41 12.60 3.16 22.25
CA VAL A 41 13.53 3.96 23.07
C VAL A 41 13.27 5.44 22.90
N GLU A 42 13.66 6.23 23.91
CA GLU A 42 13.60 7.68 23.84
C GLU A 42 14.59 8.22 22.80
N ALA A 43 14.18 9.24 22.04
CA ALA A 43 15.01 9.81 20.97
C ALA A 43 16.40 10.26 21.45
N ILE A 44 16.52 10.76 22.68
CA ILE A 44 17.79 11.21 23.27
C ILE A 44 18.84 10.08 23.36
N THR A 45 18.41 8.83 23.46
CA THR A 45 19.30 7.66 23.62
C THR A 45 19.86 7.16 22.28
N LEU A 46 19.27 7.55 21.15
CA LEU A 46 19.62 7.04 19.82
C LEU A 46 21.08 7.32 19.46
N GLY A 47 21.59 8.53 19.72
CA GLY A 47 22.98 8.90 19.38
C GLY A 47 24.02 8.00 20.05
N GLY A 48 23.78 7.64 21.33
CA GLY A 48 24.63 6.72 22.07
C GLY A 48 24.57 5.29 21.53
N LEU A 49 23.36 4.81 21.19
CA LEU A 49 23.16 3.48 20.59
C LEU A 49 23.83 3.38 19.22
N LEU A 50 23.64 4.38 18.35
CA LEU A 50 24.26 4.42 17.03
C LEU A 50 25.79 4.42 17.13
N THR A 51 26.35 5.27 17.98
CA THR A 51 27.81 5.33 18.21
C THR A 51 28.35 3.98 18.67
N LYS A 52 27.65 3.31 19.59
CA LYS A 52 28.02 1.96 20.05
C LYS A 52 28.00 0.96 18.90
N ARG A 53 26.97 0.96 18.04
CA ARG A 53 26.87 0.03 16.90
C ARG A 53 27.98 0.27 15.87
N VAL A 54 28.26 1.51 15.52
CA VAL A 54 29.37 1.86 14.61
C VAL A 54 30.71 1.39 15.19
N ARG A 55 30.98 1.64 16.47
CA ARG A 55 32.20 1.14 17.16
C ARG A 55 32.28 -0.39 17.19
N MET A 56 31.15 -1.08 17.20
CA MET A 56 31.08 -2.54 17.14
C MET A 56 31.33 -3.12 15.75
N GLY A 57 31.57 -2.28 14.73
CA GLY A 57 31.87 -2.68 13.36
C GLY A 57 30.65 -2.75 12.42
N TYR A 58 29.50 -2.23 12.84
CA TYR A 58 28.34 -2.14 11.94
C TYR A 58 28.54 -1.03 10.90
N VAL A 59 28.26 -1.35 9.64
CA VAL A 59 28.36 -0.42 8.51
C VAL A 59 26.98 -0.05 8.04
N ARG A 60 26.73 1.24 7.77
CA ARG A 60 25.44 1.71 7.26
C ARG A 60 25.15 1.09 5.89
N ALA A 61 23.96 0.56 5.71
CA ALA A 61 23.46 0.15 4.40
C ALA A 61 23.21 1.40 3.53
N THR A 62 23.39 1.27 2.22
CA THR A 62 23.25 2.37 1.26
C THR A 62 21.84 2.93 1.17
N ARG A 63 20.83 2.13 1.52
CA ARG A 63 19.42 2.46 1.41
C ARG A 63 18.68 2.14 2.70
N THR A 64 17.65 2.92 2.98
CA THR A 64 16.68 2.62 4.05
C THR A 64 15.83 1.42 3.66
N LYS A 65 15.34 0.68 4.65
CA LYS A 65 14.62 -0.59 4.43
C LYS A 65 13.41 -0.70 5.33
N TYR A 66 12.40 -1.42 4.87
CA TYR A 66 11.26 -1.83 5.70
C TYR A 66 11.62 -3.04 6.55
N LEU A 67 11.04 -3.12 7.75
CA LEU A 67 11.12 -4.30 8.61
C LEU A 67 9.95 -5.25 8.36
N HIS A 68 10.25 -6.43 7.82
CA HIS A 68 9.32 -7.55 7.70
C HIS A 68 9.44 -8.45 8.93
N GLN A 69 8.30 -8.94 9.45
CA GLN A 69 8.24 -9.79 10.64
C GLN A 69 7.47 -11.07 10.30
N THR A 70 8.03 -12.22 10.64
CA THR A 70 7.41 -13.54 10.43
C THR A 70 7.31 -14.25 11.77
N LEU A 71 6.08 -14.64 12.15
CA LEU A 71 5.84 -15.44 13.34
C LEU A 71 5.85 -16.92 12.95
N THR A 72 6.66 -17.72 13.62
CA THR A 72 6.66 -19.18 13.43
C THR A 72 5.49 -19.83 14.18
N PRO A 73 5.07 -21.05 13.80
CA PRO A 73 4.08 -21.83 14.56
C PRO A 73 4.47 -22.08 16.03
N GLU A 74 5.76 -22.06 16.33
CA GLU A 74 6.34 -22.27 17.65
C GLU A 74 6.36 -21.00 18.52
N GLY A 75 5.97 -19.85 17.95
CA GLY A 75 5.90 -18.56 18.64
C GLY A 75 7.14 -17.68 18.51
N ASP A 76 8.19 -18.14 17.83
CA ASP A 76 9.38 -17.33 17.56
C ASP A 76 9.11 -16.25 16.51
N VAL A 77 9.64 -15.06 16.74
CA VAL A 77 9.54 -13.91 15.82
C VAL A 77 10.84 -13.74 15.04
N TYR A 78 10.78 -13.95 13.73
CA TYR A 78 11.87 -13.66 12.80
C TYR A 78 11.67 -12.31 12.11
N GLY A 79 12.77 -11.65 11.78
CA GLY A 79 12.77 -10.34 11.12
C GLY A 79 13.66 -10.32 9.88
N GLU A 80 13.30 -9.46 8.93
CA GLU A 80 14.10 -9.18 7.73
C GLU A 80 14.00 -7.71 7.32
N PHE A 81 15.13 -7.08 6.98
CA PHE A 81 15.13 -5.76 6.37
C PHE A 81 15.14 -5.86 4.84
N SER A 82 14.11 -5.33 4.19
CA SER A 82 13.95 -5.36 2.73
C SER A 82 13.59 -3.99 2.15
N GLU A 83 14.02 -3.72 0.92
CA GLU A 83 13.60 -2.53 0.15
C GLU A 83 12.16 -2.68 -0.38
N VAL A 84 11.61 -3.89 -0.35
CA VAL A 84 10.23 -4.16 -0.76
C VAL A 84 9.28 -3.65 0.32
N HIS A 85 8.36 -2.77 -0.08
CA HIS A 85 7.32 -2.28 0.82
C HIS A 85 6.49 -3.48 1.34
N PRO A 86 6.20 -3.57 2.64
CA PRO A 86 5.43 -4.67 3.25
C PRO A 86 3.99 -4.82 2.74
N ASP A 87 3.58 -4.00 1.78
CA ASP A 87 2.22 -4.01 1.21
C ASP A 87 2.26 -4.62 -0.20
N VAL A 88 3.46 -4.85 -0.75
CA VAL A 88 3.68 -5.51 -2.04
C VAL A 88 3.67 -7.04 -1.89
N LEU A 89 4.02 -7.55 -0.71
CA LEU A 89 4.03 -8.97 -0.41
C LEU A 89 2.86 -9.29 0.52
N SER A 90 1.86 -9.99 0.02
CA SER A 90 0.81 -10.49 0.90
C SER A 90 1.40 -11.53 1.88
N PRO A 91 0.96 -11.57 3.15
CA PRO A 91 1.40 -12.58 4.11
C PRO A 91 1.15 -14.04 3.66
N ASP A 92 0.24 -14.25 2.73
CA ASP A 92 -0.14 -15.54 2.14
C ASP A 92 0.54 -15.82 0.78
N GLY A 93 1.43 -14.93 0.32
CA GLY A 93 2.08 -15.04 -0.99
C GLY A 93 1.18 -14.71 -2.19
N SER A 94 -0.03 -14.19 -1.98
CA SER A 94 -0.90 -13.76 -3.08
C SER A 94 -0.28 -12.61 -3.88
N GLU A 95 -0.43 -12.69 -5.20
CA GLU A 95 0.07 -11.68 -6.13
C GLU A 95 -0.62 -10.32 -5.90
N LEU A 96 0.10 -9.24 -6.20
CA LEU A 96 -0.44 -7.90 -6.11
C LEU A 96 -1.04 -7.52 -7.48
N VAL A 97 -2.30 -7.07 -7.49
CA VAL A 97 -2.96 -6.60 -8.71
C VAL A 97 -2.70 -5.11 -8.89
N LEU A 98 -3.02 -4.30 -7.87
CA LEU A 98 -2.89 -2.84 -7.91
C LEU A 98 -2.33 -2.25 -6.62
N MET A 99 -1.60 -1.16 -6.78
CA MET A 99 -1.22 -0.21 -5.74
C MET A 99 -1.70 1.18 -6.14
N ALA A 100 -2.29 1.93 -5.21
CA ALA A 100 -2.62 3.33 -5.43
C ALA A 100 -1.97 4.19 -4.35
N THR A 101 -1.40 5.34 -4.71
CA THR A 101 -0.88 6.30 -3.72
C THR A 101 -2.01 6.76 -2.80
N LYS A 102 -1.69 6.88 -1.52
CA LYS A 102 -2.58 7.44 -0.51
C LYS A 102 -2.35 8.93 -0.39
N SER A 103 -3.42 9.75 -0.37
CA SER A 103 -3.27 11.17 -0.07
C SER A 103 -3.08 11.37 1.43
N LEU A 104 -2.27 12.35 1.80
CA LEU A 104 -2.02 12.72 3.20
C LEU A 104 -3.26 13.36 3.86
N SER A 105 -4.19 13.88 3.06
CA SER A 105 -5.40 14.57 3.52
C SER A 105 -6.63 13.67 3.65
N ASP A 106 -6.54 12.39 3.29
CA ASP A 106 -7.71 11.51 3.26
C ASP A 106 -8.20 11.17 4.67
N ASP A 107 -9.49 11.39 4.94
CA ASP A 107 -10.16 10.79 6.09
C ASP A 107 -10.31 9.29 5.82
N LEU A 108 -9.38 8.52 6.36
CA LEU A 108 -9.34 7.07 6.22
C LEU A 108 -10.60 6.39 6.72
N SER A 109 -11.22 6.90 7.78
CA SER A 109 -12.41 6.28 8.36
C SER A 109 -13.61 6.45 7.43
N ALA A 110 -13.75 7.64 6.83
CA ALA A 110 -14.78 7.89 5.83
C ALA A 110 -14.53 7.07 4.56
N LEU A 111 -13.27 6.97 4.13
CA LEU A 111 -12.88 6.21 2.94
C LEU A 111 -13.13 4.71 3.10
N THR A 112 -12.73 4.10 4.21
CA THR A 112 -12.93 2.66 4.44
C THR A 112 -14.41 2.32 4.60
N ALA A 113 -15.21 3.18 5.24
CA ALA A 113 -16.67 3.01 5.30
C ALA A 113 -17.33 3.10 3.91
N ALA A 114 -16.86 4.01 3.04
CA ALA A 114 -17.34 4.11 1.67
C ALA A 114 -16.99 2.86 0.84
N TRP A 115 -15.78 2.33 1.00
CA TRP A 115 -15.37 1.07 0.35
C TRP A 115 -16.13 -0.13 0.89
N GLU A 116 -16.36 -0.20 2.21
CA GLU A 116 -17.16 -1.25 2.84
C GLU A 116 -18.58 -1.27 2.26
N THR A 117 -19.21 -0.10 2.13
CA THR A 117 -20.55 0.04 1.54
C THR A 117 -20.60 -0.51 0.11
N LYS A 118 -19.57 -0.24 -0.72
CA LYS A 118 -19.47 -0.81 -2.08
C LYS A 118 -19.26 -2.32 -2.05
N LEU A 119 -18.40 -2.82 -1.16
CA LEU A 119 -18.08 -4.24 -1.06
C LEU A 119 -19.22 -5.10 -0.50
N GLN A 120 -20.12 -4.52 0.31
CA GLN A 120 -21.34 -5.20 0.78
C GLN A 120 -22.27 -5.63 -0.36
N MET A 121 -22.20 -4.99 -1.54
CA MET A 121 -22.97 -5.38 -2.71
C MET A 121 -22.47 -6.69 -3.36
N VAL A 122 -21.24 -7.08 -3.05
CA VAL A 122 -20.58 -8.26 -3.63
C VAL A 122 -20.75 -9.45 -2.70
N SER A 123 -21.52 -10.45 -3.13
CA SER A 123 -21.86 -11.58 -2.27
C SER A 123 -20.61 -12.42 -1.93
N VAL A 124 -20.60 -13.03 -0.73
CA VAL A 124 -19.54 -13.97 -0.27
C VAL A 124 -18.18 -13.31 0.05
N LEU A 125 -18.13 -11.99 0.25
CA LEU A 125 -16.89 -11.27 0.55
C LEU A 125 -16.74 -10.73 1.97
N SER A 126 -17.74 -10.84 2.85
CA SER A 126 -17.77 -10.12 4.13
C SER A 126 -16.48 -10.29 4.95
N GLU A 127 -16.01 -11.53 5.13
CA GLU A 127 -14.78 -11.81 5.91
C GLU A 127 -13.52 -11.31 5.21
N GLN A 128 -13.38 -11.54 3.90
CA GLN A 128 -12.21 -11.11 3.12
C GLN A 128 -12.16 -9.59 2.95
N ALA A 129 -13.32 -8.95 2.80
CA ALA A 129 -13.48 -7.50 2.73
C ALA A 129 -13.08 -6.85 4.06
N ALA A 130 -13.53 -7.38 5.20
CA ALA A 130 -13.11 -6.88 6.51
C ALA A 130 -11.58 -6.99 6.70
N VAL A 131 -10.99 -8.12 6.29
CA VAL A 131 -9.52 -8.29 6.31
C VAL A 131 -8.83 -7.28 5.40
N TRP A 132 -9.34 -7.08 4.18
CA TRP A 132 -8.78 -6.14 3.22
C TRP A 132 -8.88 -4.68 3.69
N LEU A 133 -10.03 -4.25 4.21
CA LEU A 133 -10.27 -2.91 4.74
C LEU A 133 -9.34 -2.61 5.93
N LYS A 134 -9.22 -3.55 6.87
CA LYS A 134 -8.28 -3.42 8.00
C LYS A 134 -6.83 -3.29 7.54
N ARG A 135 -6.44 -3.91 6.42
CA ARG A 135 -5.11 -3.69 5.82
C ARG A 135 -4.96 -2.27 5.28
N GLN A 136 -6.00 -1.69 4.70
CA GLN A 136 -5.98 -0.32 4.17
C GLN A 136 -5.90 0.74 5.28
N GLU A 137 -6.56 0.53 6.42
CA GLU A 137 -6.42 1.42 7.59
C GLU A 137 -4.98 1.50 8.08
N LEU A 138 -4.24 0.38 7.95
CA LEU A 138 -2.83 0.27 8.31
C LEU A 138 -1.88 0.69 7.18
N ALA A 139 -2.39 1.10 6.02
CA ALA A 139 -1.59 1.54 4.89
C ALA A 139 -1.00 2.93 5.15
N LYS A 140 0.29 3.11 4.87
CA LYS A 140 0.97 4.40 5.07
C LYS A 140 1.15 5.19 3.78
N GLN A 141 1.65 4.55 2.73
CA GLN A 141 1.99 5.21 1.47
C GLN A 141 1.09 4.77 0.32
N TYR A 142 0.66 3.51 0.33
CA TYR A 142 -0.12 2.93 -0.75
C TYR A 142 -1.27 2.10 -0.23
N PHE A 143 -2.44 2.28 -0.82
CA PHE A 143 -3.50 1.30 -0.76
C PHE A 143 -3.21 0.17 -1.75
N THR A 144 -3.64 -1.05 -1.41
CA THR A 144 -3.27 -2.26 -2.16
C THR A 144 -4.45 -3.16 -2.42
N ALA A 145 -4.51 -3.70 -3.63
CA ALA A 145 -5.43 -4.76 -4.02
C ALA A 145 -4.64 -6.00 -4.42
N HIS A 146 -4.79 -7.07 -3.63
CA HIS A 146 -4.17 -8.36 -3.88
C HIS A 146 -5.08 -9.23 -4.76
N ALA A 147 -4.51 -10.28 -5.35
CA ALA A 147 -5.18 -11.23 -6.24
C ALA A 147 -6.12 -12.21 -5.49
N THR A 148 -6.74 -11.75 -4.41
CA THR A 148 -7.69 -12.52 -3.60
C THR A 148 -9.11 -12.41 -4.16
N HIS A 149 -9.53 -11.20 -4.58
CA HIS A 149 -10.81 -10.98 -5.25
C HIS A 149 -10.78 -9.75 -6.16
N PRO A 150 -11.36 -9.80 -7.38
CA PRO A 150 -11.32 -8.68 -8.34
C PRO A 150 -12.01 -7.40 -7.83
N ALA A 151 -13.03 -7.53 -6.98
CA ALA A 151 -13.73 -6.39 -6.39
C ALA A 151 -12.80 -5.40 -5.66
N PHE A 152 -11.74 -5.89 -5.01
CA PHE A 152 -10.78 -5.02 -4.31
C PHE A 152 -10.01 -4.13 -5.29
N ALA A 153 -9.57 -4.69 -6.42
CA ALA A 153 -8.88 -3.93 -7.46
C ALA A 153 -9.83 -2.91 -8.11
N LEU A 154 -11.08 -3.32 -8.38
CA LEU A 154 -12.09 -2.45 -8.97
C LEU A 154 -12.43 -1.26 -8.07
N VAL A 155 -12.74 -1.50 -6.79
CA VAL A 155 -13.09 -0.44 -5.82
C VAL A 155 -11.91 0.50 -5.57
N LEU A 156 -10.69 -0.05 -5.46
CA LEU A 156 -9.48 0.74 -5.29
C LEU A 156 -9.20 1.63 -6.51
N ALA A 157 -9.32 1.07 -7.71
CA ALA A 157 -9.09 1.81 -8.94
C ALA A 157 -10.11 2.92 -9.18
N ASP A 158 -11.38 2.66 -8.89
CA ASP A 158 -12.44 3.66 -8.98
C ASP A 158 -12.13 4.89 -8.11
N TRP A 159 -11.78 4.66 -6.85
CA TRP A 159 -11.36 5.72 -5.95
C TRP A 159 -10.08 6.42 -6.42
N ALA A 160 -9.05 5.66 -6.81
CA ALA A 160 -7.76 6.22 -7.19
C ALA A 160 -7.89 7.14 -8.41
N MET A 161 -8.69 6.75 -9.38
CA MET A 161 -8.95 7.54 -10.59
C MET A 161 -9.84 8.76 -10.32
N GLU A 162 -10.84 8.65 -9.45
CA GLU A 162 -11.63 9.81 -8.99
C GLU A 162 -10.73 10.87 -8.34
N ASN A 163 -9.78 10.42 -7.53
CA ASN A 163 -8.91 11.29 -6.73
C ASN A 163 -7.56 11.58 -7.40
N LYS A 164 -7.41 11.27 -8.70
CA LYS A 164 -6.19 11.49 -9.50
C LYS A 164 -4.91 10.93 -8.86
N GLN A 165 -5.03 9.82 -8.16
CA GLN A 165 -3.92 9.12 -7.53
C GLN A 165 -3.14 8.31 -8.55
N ILE A 166 -1.85 8.10 -8.27
CA ILE A 166 -0.99 7.27 -9.10
C ILE A 166 -1.36 5.81 -8.84
N VAL A 167 -1.71 5.09 -9.90
CA VAL A 167 -2.00 3.66 -9.86
C VAL A 167 -0.86 2.88 -10.50
N LEU A 168 -0.36 1.88 -9.79
CA LEU A 168 0.71 0.98 -10.21
C LEU A 168 0.15 -0.45 -10.26
N CYS A 169 0.61 -1.25 -11.22
CA CYS A 169 0.26 -2.65 -11.35
C CYS A 169 1.52 -3.52 -11.49
N GLN A 170 1.41 -4.80 -11.12
CA GLN A 170 2.52 -5.74 -11.26
C GLN A 170 2.69 -6.27 -12.69
N LYS A 171 1.58 -6.39 -13.43
CA LYS A 171 1.51 -6.92 -14.80
C LYS A 171 0.58 -6.05 -15.66
N GLY A 172 0.72 -6.12 -16.97
CA GLY A 172 -0.10 -5.37 -17.90
C GLY A 172 0.01 -3.85 -17.77
N ALA A 173 -1.01 -3.16 -18.28
CA ALA A 173 -1.16 -1.71 -18.16
C ALA A 173 -2.54 -1.39 -17.57
N VAL A 174 -2.56 -0.55 -16.53
CA VAL A 174 -3.81 -0.11 -15.92
C VAL A 174 -4.64 0.68 -16.96
N PRO A 175 -5.93 0.37 -17.15
CA PRO A 175 -6.81 1.18 -17.99
C PRO A 175 -6.77 2.67 -17.58
N THR A 176 -7.00 3.60 -18.51
CA THR A 176 -6.96 5.04 -18.22
C THR A 176 -8.29 5.60 -17.73
N THR A 177 -9.36 4.83 -17.83
CA THR A 177 -10.74 5.18 -17.50
C THR A 177 -11.22 4.40 -16.27
N LYS A 178 -12.18 4.96 -15.51
CA LYS A 178 -12.73 4.29 -14.31
C LYS A 178 -13.39 2.95 -14.66
N PRO A 179 -13.36 1.95 -13.75
CA PRO A 179 -14.03 0.67 -13.94
C PRO A 179 -15.49 0.76 -14.36
N MET A 180 -16.24 1.68 -13.78
CA MET A 180 -17.66 1.89 -14.11
C MET A 180 -17.88 2.46 -15.52
N ASN A 181 -16.89 3.18 -16.08
CA ASN A 181 -17.02 3.86 -17.37
C ASN A 181 -16.53 3.01 -18.54
N ASP A 182 -15.56 2.12 -18.31
CA ASP A 182 -15.09 1.16 -19.32
C ASP A 182 -14.95 -0.26 -18.75
N PRO A 183 -16.09 -0.96 -18.54
CA PRO A 183 -16.05 -2.29 -17.96
C PRO A 183 -15.26 -3.32 -18.79
N LEU A 184 -15.19 -3.13 -20.12
CA LEU A 184 -14.51 -4.06 -21.02
C LEU A 184 -12.98 -3.99 -20.88
N ALA A 185 -12.42 -2.77 -20.83
CA ALA A 185 -10.98 -2.59 -20.61
C ALA A 185 -10.55 -3.19 -19.26
N TRP A 186 -11.35 -2.98 -18.22
CA TRP A 186 -11.10 -3.52 -16.88
C TRP A 186 -11.23 -5.03 -16.81
N LYS A 187 -12.22 -5.61 -17.50
CA LYS A 187 -12.37 -7.05 -17.61
C LYS A 187 -11.15 -7.70 -18.29
N LYS A 188 -10.66 -7.10 -19.38
CA LYS A 188 -9.46 -7.56 -20.08
C LYS A 188 -8.22 -7.45 -19.19
N PHE A 189 -8.04 -6.32 -18.51
CA PHE A 189 -6.91 -6.11 -17.59
C PHE A 189 -6.90 -7.14 -16.45
N LEU A 190 -8.03 -7.33 -15.75
CA LEU A 190 -8.11 -8.24 -14.61
C LEU A 190 -8.01 -9.73 -14.98
N SER A 191 -8.15 -10.09 -16.27
CA SER A 191 -8.00 -11.46 -16.76
C SER A 191 -6.58 -12.03 -16.59
N GLU A 192 -5.58 -11.17 -16.37
CA GLU A 192 -4.20 -11.59 -16.08
C GLU A 192 -4.06 -12.25 -14.68
N TRP A 193 -5.02 -12.02 -13.78
CA TRP A 193 -5.02 -12.55 -12.41
C TRP A 193 -6.23 -13.43 -12.08
N PHE A 194 -7.39 -13.14 -12.69
CA PHE A 194 -8.66 -13.76 -12.31
C PHE A 194 -9.36 -14.44 -13.48
N LYS A 195 -10.18 -15.45 -13.18
CA LYS A 195 -11.08 -16.05 -14.17
C LYS A 195 -12.12 -15.02 -14.62
N GLU A 196 -12.41 -15.03 -15.92
CA GLU A 196 -13.35 -14.09 -16.54
C GLU A 196 -14.72 -14.07 -15.86
N GLU A 197 -15.26 -15.24 -15.51
CA GLU A 197 -16.55 -15.39 -14.82
C GLU A 197 -16.57 -14.70 -13.44
N THR A 198 -15.46 -14.75 -12.71
CA THR A 198 -15.33 -14.11 -11.39
C THR A 198 -15.28 -12.60 -11.52
N VAL A 199 -14.57 -12.09 -12.53
CA VAL A 199 -14.51 -10.65 -12.82
C VAL A 199 -15.88 -10.14 -13.24
N GLN A 200 -16.54 -10.84 -14.18
CA GLN A 200 -17.87 -10.50 -14.67
C GLN A 200 -18.89 -10.42 -13.52
N ARG A 201 -18.93 -11.46 -12.67
CA ARG A 201 -19.84 -11.50 -11.51
C ARG A 201 -19.58 -10.36 -10.53
N ALA A 202 -18.32 -10.05 -10.24
CA ALA A 202 -17.96 -8.96 -9.35
C ALA A 202 -18.41 -7.59 -9.91
N MET A 203 -18.24 -7.37 -11.21
CA MET A 203 -18.69 -6.13 -11.86
C MET A 203 -20.22 -6.02 -11.88
N GLU A 204 -20.94 -7.10 -12.13
CA GLU A 204 -22.41 -7.13 -12.05
C GLU A 204 -22.92 -6.82 -10.64
N GLN A 205 -22.28 -7.39 -9.62
CA GLN A 205 -22.65 -7.15 -8.23
C GLN A 205 -22.37 -5.72 -7.77
N LEU A 206 -21.34 -5.08 -8.33
CA LEU A 206 -21.04 -3.66 -8.12
C LEU A 206 -21.93 -2.73 -8.97
N SER A 207 -22.83 -3.28 -9.81
CA SER A 207 -23.62 -2.52 -10.81
C SER A 207 -22.74 -1.76 -11.81
N TRP A 208 -21.57 -2.31 -12.12
CA TRP A 208 -20.57 -1.76 -13.06
C TRP A 208 -20.41 -2.66 -14.29
N SER A 209 -21.47 -3.40 -14.65
CA SER A 209 -21.43 -4.23 -15.84
C SER A 209 -21.49 -3.36 -17.11
N LEU A 210 -21.11 -3.93 -18.26
CA LEU A 210 -21.28 -3.26 -19.55
C LEU A 210 -22.74 -2.85 -19.78
N ARG A 211 -23.69 -3.68 -19.34
CA ARG A 211 -25.13 -3.38 -19.43
C ARG A 211 -25.47 -2.12 -18.64
N ASP A 212 -24.92 -1.97 -17.44
CA ASP A 212 -25.19 -0.80 -16.58
C ASP A 212 -24.52 0.45 -17.14
N ALA A 213 -23.30 0.34 -17.65
CA ALA A 213 -22.60 1.45 -18.31
C ALA A 213 -23.34 1.94 -19.57
N MET A 214 -23.97 1.03 -20.33
CA MET A 214 -24.79 1.39 -21.50
C MET A 214 -26.16 2.00 -21.13
N LEU A 215 -26.68 1.69 -19.95
CA LEU A 215 -27.97 2.20 -19.45
C LEU A 215 -27.83 3.46 -18.57
N ALA A 216 -26.61 3.82 -18.19
CA ALA A 216 -26.34 5.01 -17.40
C ALA A 216 -26.76 6.27 -18.19
N PRO A 217 -27.50 7.21 -17.58
CA PRO A 217 -27.80 8.48 -18.22
C PRO A 217 -26.48 9.18 -18.52
N VAL A 218 -26.28 9.60 -19.77
CA VAL A 218 -25.10 10.35 -20.22
C VAL A 218 -25.06 11.68 -19.44
N MET A 219 -24.47 11.68 -18.25
CA MET A 219 -24.15 12.92 -17.56
C MET A 219 -23.08 13.62 -18.38
N ARG A 220 -23.49 14.68 -19.07
CA ARG A 220 -22.61 15.58 -19.79
C ARG A 220 -21.46 15.99 -18.87
N GLN A 221 -20.24 15.82 -19.35
CA GLN A 221 -19.06 16.47 -18.76
C GLN A 221 -19.35 17.97 -18.60
N PRO A 222 -19.08 18.60 -17.46
CA PRO A 222 -19.08 20.06 -17.41
C PRO A 222 -17.95 20.55 -18.32
N GLU A 223 -18.34 21.30 -19.35
CA GLU A 223 -17.46 21.98 -20.28
C GLU A 223 -16.51 22.94 -19.53
N ASN A 224 -15.26 22.97 -20.00
CA ASN A 224 -14.23 23.93 -19.60
C ASN A 224 -14.74 25.38 -19.61
N ILE A 225 -14.47 26.12 -18.53
CA ILE A 225 -14.38 27.58 -18.54
C ILE A 225 -13.16 27.98 -17.69
N ASN A 226 -12.10 28.45 -18.37
CA ASN A 226 -11.06 29.46 -18.01
C ASN A 226 -10.45 29.46 -16.59
N GLU A 227 -9.19 29.79 -16.28
CA GLU A 227 -8.03 30.38 -16.94
C GLU A 227 -6.88 30.34 -15.89
N SER A 228 -5.63 30.19 -16.34
CA SER A 228 -4.36 30.65 -15.70
C SER A 228 -4.02 30.35 -14.22
N GLY A 229 -2.86 29.69 -14.00
CA GLY A 229 -2.16 29.55 -12.71
C GLY A 229 -2.61 28.31 -11.94
N ASP A 230 -1.79 27.33 -11.54
CA ASP A 230 -0.41 27.35 -11.10
C ASP A 230 0.25 26.00 -11.42
N ALA A 231 1.01 25.93 -12.51
CA ALA A 231 1.90 24.81 -12.79
C ALA A 231 3.21 24.87 -11.97
N GLN A 232 3.28 25.74 -10.95
CA GLN A 232 4.48 25.94 -10.11
C GLN A 232 4.38 25.29 -8.71
N GLY A 233 3.25 24.70 -8.34
CA GLY A 233 3.08 24.11 -6.99
C GLY A 233 3.85 22.81 -6.72
N TRP A 234 4.13 22.00 -7.75
CA TRP A 234 4.73 20.67 -7.54
C TRP A 234 6.23 20.68 -7.25
N ASN A 235 6.97 21.72 -7.66
CA ASN A 235 8.41 21.81 -7.39
C ASN A 235 8.73 22.43 -6.02
N ALA A 236 7.78 23.12 -5.37
CA ALA A 236 8.01 23.76 -4.07
C ALA A 236 7.89 22.78 -2.89
N GLU A 237 7.01 21.77 -2.99
CA GLU A 237 6.80 20.81 -1.89
C GLU A 237 7.86 19.70 -1.84
N ALA A 238 8.54 19.41 -2.95
CA ALA A 238 9.68 18.49 -2.96
C ALA A 238 10.93 19.06 -2.24
N GLY A 239 11.01 20.39 -2.05
CA GLY A 239 12.11 21.05 -1.34
C GLY A 239 11.91 21.21 0.18
N LEU A 240 10.67 21.10 0.67
CA LEU A 240 10.34 21.26 2.10
C LEU A 240 10.37 19.95 2.89
N ALA A 241 10.46 18.81 2.21
CA ALA A 241 10.68 17.50 2.85
C ALA A 241 12.16 17.19 3.13
N ALA A 242 13.05 18.17 2.94
CA ALA A 242 14.50 18.03 3.15
C ALA A 242 15.07 19.16 4.03
N PHE A 243 14.50 19.39 5.21
CA PHE A 243 15.16 20.02 6.36
C PHE A 243 14.63 19.48 7.68
#